data_AF-A0A6A6U1W7-F1
#
_entry.id   AF-A0A6A6U1W7-F1
#
_cell.length_a   1.000
_cell.length_b   1.000
_cell.length_c   1.000
_cell.angle_alpha   90.00
_cell.angle_beta   90.00
_cell.angle_gamma   90.00
#
_symmetry.space_group_name_H-M   'P 1'
#
loop_
_entity.id
_entity.type
_entity.pdbx_description
1 polymer ?
#
loop_
_entity_poly.entity_id
_entity_poly.type
_entity_poly.pdbx_seq_one_letter_code
_entity_poly.pdbx_strand_id
1 'polypeptide(L)'
;MAQGAIKKSSNPALAKGKRSKNSGPRPGAKVIKPKKAKLISKSKMLKRNTSGLTALTEKNLAEKAGHLEILKGGKKDRAGGRDAKKKGTK
;
A
#
# COMPACT_ATOMS: atom_id res chain seq x y z
N MET A 1 25.65 -59.45 28.17
CA MET A 1 25.52 -58.00 27.93
C MET A 1 25.57 -57.77 26.43
N ALA A 2 24.41 -57.72 25.79
CA ALA A 2 24.32 -57.50 24.34
C ALA A 2 23.76 -56.11 24.07
N GLN A 3 24.50 -55.30 23.31
CA GLN A 3 23.95 -54.27 22.44
C GLN A 3 24.97 -54.00 21.33
N GLY A 4 24.68 -54.59 20.16
CA GLY A 4 25.48 -54.46 18.95
C GLY A 4 25.36 -53.09 18.29
N ALA A 5 26.19 -52.91 17.26
CA ALA A 5 26.40 -51.67 16.51
C ALA A 5 25.12 -50.88 16.19
N ILE A 6 25.21 -49.57 16.43
CA ILE A 6 24.16 -48.59 16.17
C ILE A 6 23.94 -48.52 14.65
N LYS A 7 22.79 -49.01 14.17
CA LYS A 7 22.38 -48.85 12.77
C LYS A 7 22.10 -47.37 12.52
N LYS A 8 22.88 -46.73 11.63
CA LYS A 8 22.57 -45.39 11.12
C LYS A 8 21.28 -45.46 10.32
N SER A 9 20.21 -44.85 10.82
CA SER A 9 18.94 -44.75 10.11
C SER A 9 19.07 -43.76 8.95
N SER A 10 19.15 -44.28 7.73
CA SER A 10 18.83 -43.49 6.55
C SER A 10 17.30 -43.36 6.48
N ASN A 11 16.74 -42.25 6.96
CA ASN A 11 15.37 -41.89 6.59
C ASN A 11 15.41 -40.73 5.56
N PRO A 12 15.02 -41.00 4.30
CA PRO A 12 15.09 -40.05 3.19
C PRO A 12 13.87 -39.12 3.24
N ALA A 13 13.94 -38.05 4.03
CA ALA A 13 12.97 -36.98 3.93
C ALA A 13 13.66 -35.65 4.24
N LEU A 14 13.61 -34.74 3.27
CA LEU A 14 14.11 -33.35 3.26
C LEU A 14 15.39 -33.07 2.47
N ALA A 15 15.82 -33.98 1.59
CA ALA A 15 16.28 -33.52 0.27
C ALA A 15 15.05 -33.13 -0.57
N LYS A 16 14.17 -32.28 -0.01
CA LYS A 16 13.08 -31.66 -0.77
C LYS A 16 13.80 -30.75 -1.74
N GLY A 17 13.87 -31.21 -3.00
CA GLY A 17 14.76 -30.70 -4.03
C GLY A 17 14.95 -29.20 -3.91
N LYS A 18 16.21 -28.77 -3.97
CA LYS A 18 16.54 -27.37 -4.25
C LYS A 18 15.65 -26.99 -5.42
N ARG A 19 14.56 -26.24 -5.16
CA ARG A 19 13.76 -25.69 -6.25
C ARG A 19 14.77 -24.91 -7.04
N SER A 20 14.98 -25.28 -8.30
CA SER A 20 15.81 -24.52 -9.20
C SER A 20 15.44 -23.06 -8.98
N LYS A 21 16.43 -22.20 -8.74
CA LYS A 21 16.16 -20.76 -8.79
C LYS A 21 15.71 -20.50 -10.22
N ASN A 22 14.41 -20.60 -10.48
CA ASN A 22 13.84 -20.30 -11.77
C ASN A 22 14.30 -18.87 -12.08
N SER A 23 15.15 -18.73 -13.09
CA SER A 23 15.64 -17.45 -13.62
C SER A 23 14.53 -16.64 -14.31
N GLY A 24 13.29 -17.12 -14.24
CA GLY A 24 12.12 -16.42 -14.75
C GLY A 24 11.56 -15.39 -13.76
N PRO A 25 10.66 -14.50 -14.23
CA PRO A 25 10.05 -13.48 -13.40
C PRO A 25 9.39 -14.12 -12.16
N ARG A 26 9.78 -13.64 -10.98
CA ARG A 26 9.17 -14.08 -9.73
C ARG A 26 7.71 -13.61 -9.72
N PRO A 27 6.73 -14.48 -9.41
CA PRO A 27 5.35 -14.04 -9.30
C PRO A 27 5.25 -12.96 -8.22
N GLY A 28 4.51 -11.88 -8.51
CA GLY A 28 4.31 -10.77 -7.59
C GLY A 28 3.67 -11.19 -6.26
N ALA A 29 3.66 -10.27 -5.30
CA ALA A 29 3.08 -10.52 -3.98
C ALA A 29 1.60 -10.96 -4.12
N LYS A 30 1.29 -12.18 -3.68
CA LYS A 30 -0.07 -12.72 -3.72
C LYS A 30 -0.82 -12.30 -2.46
N VAL A 31 -1.99 -11.67 -2.63
CA VAL A 31 -2.90 -11.40 -1.51
C VAL A 31 -3.74 -12.64 -1.23
N ILE A 32 -3.43 -13.34 -0.14
CA ILE A 32 -4.17 -14.53 0.28
C ILE A 32 -5.31 -14.09 1.20
N LYS A 33 -6.56 -14.39 0.81
CA LYS A 33 -7.73 -14.07 1.63
C LYS A 33 -7.74 -14.91 2.92
N PRO A 34 -8.07 -14.32 4.09
CA PRO A 34 -8.20 -15.08 5.32
C PRO A 34 -9.40 -16.04 5.24
N LYS A 35 -9.21 -17.28 5.68
CA LYS A 35 -10.25 -18.32 5.68
C LYS A 35 -11.03 -18.40 7.00
N LYS A 36 -10.44 -17.95 8.10
CA LYS A 36 -11.05 -18.01 9.45
C LYS A 36 -11.99 -16.82 9.66
N ALA A 37 -13.18 -17.07 10.21
CA ALA A 37 -14.21 -16.04 10.43
C ALA A 37 -13.69 -14.81 11.22
N LYS A 38 -12.93 -15.03 12.31
CA LYS A 38 -12.33 -13.96 13.12
C LYS A 38 -11.34 -13.07 12.34
N LEU A 39 -10.68 -13.61 11.31
CA LEU A 39 -9.74 -12.86 10.49
C LEU A 39 -10.44 -12.10 9.36
N ILE A 40 -11.56 -12.64 8.87
CA ILE A 40 -12.41 -11.97 7.88
C ILE A 40 -13.01 -10.70 8.49
N SER A 41 -13.52 -10.76 9.73
CA SER A 41 -14.08 -9.59 10.41
C SER A 41 -13.02 -8.51 10.65
N LYS A 42 -11.83 -8.88 11.14
CA LYS A 42 -10.70 -7.95 11.29
C LYS A 42 -10.28 -7.31 9.97
N SER A 43 -10.16 -8.08 8.89
CA SER A 43 -9.81 -7.55 7.57
C SER A 43 -10.85 -6.56 7.03
N LYS A 44 -12.15 -6.83 7.23
CA LYS A 44 -13.23 -5.90 6.87
C LYS A 44 -13.12 -4.59 7.65
N MET A 45 -12.91 -4.66 8.97
CA MET A 45 -12.74 -3.49 9.84
C MET A 45 -11.55 -2.64 9.41
N LEU A 46 -10.39 -3.26 9.20
CA LEU A 46 -9.19 -2.56 8.72
C LEU A 46 -9.46 -1.84 7.39
N LYS A 47 -10.12 -2.50 6.43
CA LYS A 47 -10.44 -1.89 5.14
C LYS A 47 -11.35 -0.66 5.27
N ARG A 48 -12.33 -0.67 6.18
CA ARG A 48 -13.23 0.47 6.43
C ARG A 48 -12.46 1.66 7.03
N ASN A 49 -11.63 1.39 8.03
CA ASN A 49 -10.87 2.42 8.73
C ASN A 49 -9.81 3.05 7.81
N THR A 50 -9.11 2.23 7.00
CA THR A 50 -8.12 2.74 6.05
C THR A 50 -8.77 3.61 4.97
N SER A 51 -9.95 3.25 4.45
CA SER A 51 -10.61 4.06 3.42
C SER A 51 -11.07 5.43 3.93
N GLY A 52 -11.49 5.53 5.20
CA GLY A 52 -11.84 6.81 5.80
C GLY A 52 -10.60 7.66 6.05
N LEU A 53 -9.52 7.05 6.51
CA LEU A 53 -8.27 7.73 6.78
C LEU A 53 -7.63 8.28 5.49
N THR A 54 -7.66 7.53 4.39
CA THR A 54 -7.18 8.02 3.08
C THR A 54 -7.99 9.22 2.58
N ALA A 55 -9.33 9.15 2.67
CA ALA A 55 -10.19 10.27 2.26
C ALA A 55 -9.95 11.54 3.10
N LEU A 56 -9.76 11.39 4.42
CA LEU A 56 -9.39 12.51 5.29
C LEU A 56 -8.00 13.07 4.95
N THR A 57 -7.02 12.20 4.66
CA THR A 57 -5.69 12.65 4.24
C THR A 57 -5.73 13.38 2.90
N GLU A 58 -6.53 12.91 1.94
CA GLU A 58 -6.74 13.58 0.64
C GLU A 58 -7.39 14.95 0.82
N LYS A 59 -8.43 15.04 1.66
CA LYS A 59 -9.07 16.32 2.02
C LYS A 59 -8.06 17.28 2.67
N ASN A 60 -7.31 16.82 3.66
CA ASN A 60 -6.30 17.66 4.34
C ASN A 60 -5.19 18.11 3.39
N LEU A 61 -4.76 17.26 2.45
CA LEU A 61 -3.78 17.64 1.43
C LEU A 61 -4.36 18.63 0.43
N ALA A 62 -5.61 18.46 0.00
CA ALA A 62 -6.30 19.40 -0.89
C ALA A 62 -6.56 20.75 -0.22
N GLU A 63 -6.92 20.77 1.06
CA GLU A 63 -7.05 22.00 1.85
C GLU A 63 -5.70 22.69 2.00
N LYS A 64 -4.62 21.95 2.32
CA LYS A 64 -3.27 22.53 2.38
C LYS A 64 -2.77 23.01 1.02
N ALA A 65 -2.99 22.26 -0.05
CA ALA A 65 -2.59 22.62 -1.41
C ALA A 65 -3.41 23.80 -1.96
N GLY A 66 -4.73 23.78 -1.79
CA GLY A 66 -5.63 24.87 -2.16
C GLY A 66 -5.39 26.12 -1.30
N HIS A 67 -5.06 25.95 -0.03
CA HIS A 67 -4.60 27.05 0.82
C HIS A 67 -3.24 27.59 0.37
N LEU A 68 -2.33 26.73 -0.11
CA LEU A 68 -1.06 27.15 -0.71
C LEU A 68 -1.23 27.86 -2.05
N GLU A 69 -2.23 27.48 -2.87
CA GLU A 69 -2.61 28.24 -4.08
C GLU A 69 -3.08 29.66 -3.73
N ILE A 70 -3.65 29.86 -2.54
CA ILE A 70 -4.04 31.18 -2.02
C ILE A 70 -2.84 31.94 -1.43
N LEU A 71 -1.82 31.24 -0.91
CA LEU A 71 -0.67 31.87 -0.25
C LEU A 71 0.51 32.21 -1.18
N LYS A 72 0.64 31.58 -2.35
CA LYS A 72 1.77 31.86 -3.24
C LYS A 72 1.43 31.70 -4.73
N GLY A 73 0.90 32.77 -5.33
CA GLY A 73 1.06 33.03 -6.77
C GLY A 73 0.57 31.91 -7.69
N GLY A 74 -0.68 31.48 -7.54
CA GLY A 74 -1.30 30.44 -8.36
C GLY A 74 -1.35 30.82 -9.84
N LYS A 75 -1.71 29.87 -10.74
CA LYS A 75 -1.84 30.14 -12.20
C LYS A 75 -2.75 31.34 -12.52
N LYS A 76 -3.70 31.65 -11.64
CA LYS A 76 -4.59 32.81 -11.73
C LYS A 76 -3.88 34.15 -11.44
N ASP A 77 -2.85 34.14 -10.60
CA ASP A 77 -2.00 35.31 -10.34
C ASP A 77 -0.98 35.54 -11.45
N ARG A 78 -0.55 34.47 -12.15
CA ARG A 78 0.24 34.59 -13.40
C ARG A 78 -0.58 35.04 -14.60
N ALA A 79 -1.90 34.86 -14.57
CA ALA A 79 -2.82 35.27 -15.61
C ALA A 79 -3.71 36.41 -15.11
N GLY A 80 -3.10 37.59 -14.91
CA GLY A 80 -3.76 38.91 -14.93
C GLY A 80 -5.04 39.05 -14.08
N GLY A 81 -4.91 39.76 -12.96
CA GLY A 81 -5.99 40.10 -12.03
C GLY A 81 -7.32 40.41 -12.72
N ARG A 82 -8.34 39.62 -12.39
CA ARG A 82 -9.72 39.76 -12.87
C ARG A 82 -10.53 40.84 -12.14
N ASP A 83 -9.87 41.69 -11.35
CA ASP A 83 -10.55 42.72 -10.54
C ASP A 83 -10.12 44.16 -10.87
N ALA A 84 -9.28 44.37 -11.90
CA ALA A 84 -8.86 45.71 -12.33
C ALA A 84 -9.72 46.34 -13.46
N LYS A 85 -10.73 45.64 -13.99
CA LYS A 85 -11.53 46.09 -15.16
C LYS A 85 -13.00 46.42 -14.86
N LYS A 86 -13.30 46.93 -13.66
CA LYS A 86 -14.61 47.54 -13.38
C LYS A 86 -14.50 48.88 -12.65
N LYS A 87 -13.57 49.73 -13.08
CA LYS A 87 -13.64 51.18 -12.89
C LYS A 87 -13.20 51.87 -14.18
N GLY A 88 -14.17 52.49 -14.85
CA GLY A 88 -13.95 53.31 -16.04
C GLY A 88 -14.57 52.71 -17.30
N THR A 89 -15.83 53.06 -17.57
CA THR A 89 -16.21 53.82 -18.78
C THR A 89 -17.73 54.07 -18.78
N LYS A 90 -18.07 55.33 -19.07
CA LYS A 90 -19.37 56.01 -19.08
C LYS A 90 -19.94 56.39 -17.72
#